data_AF-A0A378BLF9-F1
#
_entry.id   AF-A0A378BLF9-F1
#
_cell.length_a   1.000
_cell.length_b   1.000
_cell.length_c   1.000
_cell.angle_alpha   90.00
_cell.angle_beta   90.00
_cell.angle_gamma   90.00
#
_symmetry.space_group_name_H-M   'P 1'
#
loop_
_entity.id
_entity.type
_entity.pdbx_description
1 polymer ?
#
loop_
_entity_poly.entity_id
_entity_poly.type
_entity_poly.pdbx_seq_one_letter_code
_entity_poly.pdbx_strand_id
1 'polypeptide(L)' 'MALVIEFTCDLPNGVHARPASLVETLCNRFSSAIEWRNLRRGTGGNAKSALAIIGSNTLKGRRLPAAYQRRR' A
#
# COMPACT_ATOMS: atom_id res chain seq x y z
N MET A 1 -1.34 19.51 -0.78
CA MET A 1 -1.58 18.75 0.46
C MET A 1 -1.57 17.26 0.12
N ALA A 2 -0.88 16.41 0.88
CA ALA A 2 -0.93 14.97 0.66
C ALA A 2 -1.91 14.32 1.64
N LEU A 3 -2.76 13.42 1.15
CA LEU A 3 -3.66 12.65 2.00
C LEU A 3 -2.94 11.38 2.45
N VAL A 4 -2.90 11.17 3.76
CA VAL A 4 -2.44 9.91 4.37
C VAL A 4 -3.66 9.27 4.98
N ILE A 5 -3.96 8.06 4.55
CA ILE A 5 -5.00 7.22 5.15
C ILE A 5 -4.27 6.23 6.06
N GLU A 6 -4.86 5.68 7.11
CA GLU A 6 -4.27 4.55 7.85
C GLU A 6 -5.22 3.35 7.80
N PHE A 7 -4.70 2.14 7.67
CA PHE A 7 -5.49 0.92 7.67
C PHE A 7 -4.74 -0.22 8.35
N THR A 8 -5.49 -1.18 8.85
CA THR A 8 -4.92 -2.41 9.42
C THR A 8 -5.12 -3.55 8.42
N CYS A 9 -4.07 -4.32 8.17
CA CYS A 9 -4.18 -5.52 7.35
C CYS A 9 -4.73 -6.69 8.19
N ASP A 10 -5.98 -7.08 7.95
CA ASP A 10 -6.61 -8.20 8.66
C ASP A 10 -6.41 -9.56 7.96
N LEU A 11 -5.75 -9.56 6.79
CA LEU A 11 -5.51 -10.79 6.04
C LEU A 11 -4.61 -11.74 6.82
N PRO A 12 -5.01 -13.01 7.03
CA PRO A 12 -4.24 -13.97 7.82
C PRO A 12 -2.84 -14.20 7.28
N ASN A 13 -2.67 -14.15 5.96
CA ASN A 13 -1.41 -14.37 5.27
C ASN A 13 -0.72 -13.05 4.84
N GLY A 14 -1.21 -11.90 5.33
CA GLY A 14 -0.73 -10.59 4.89
C GLY A 14 -1.05 -10.27 3.43
N VAL A 15 -0.35 -9.29 2.88
CA VAL A 15 -0.52 -8.84 1.49
C VAL A 15 0.47 -9.58 0.60
N HIS A 16 -0.02 -10.65 -0.03
CA HIS A 16 0.70 -11.43 -1.04
C HIS A 16 0.25 -11.05 -2.46
N ALA A 17 0.67 -11.81 -3.49
CA ALA A 17 0.44 -11.47 -4.90
C ALA A 17 -1.00 -11.06 -5.25
N ARG A 18 -1.99 -11.83 -4.78
CA ARG A 18 -3.41 -11.58 -5.11
C ARG A 18 -3.96 -10.24 -4.56
N PRO A 19 -3.88 -9.94 -3.25
CA PRO A 19 -4.31 -8.64 -2.74
C PRO A 19 -3.45 -7.47 -3.25
N ALA A 20 -2.15 -7.69 -3.50
CA ALA A 20 -1.26 -6.67 -4.05
C ALA A 20 -1.68 -6.23 -5.47
N SER A 21 -1.98 -7.18 -6.36
CA SER A 21 -2.46 -6.87 -7.72
C SER A 21 -3.81 -6.15 -7.73
N LEU A 22 -4.69 -6.45 -6.77
CA LEU A 22 -5.96 -5.73 -6.63
C LEU A 22 -5.74 -4.26 -6.25
N VAL A 23 -4.85 -4.01 -5.27
CA VAL A 23 -4.49 -2.65 -4.84
C VAL A 23 -3.82 -1.90 -5.99
N GLU A 24 -2.89 -2.53 -6.70
CA GLU A 24 -2.25 -1.95 -7.89
C GLU A 24 -3.28 -1.53 -8.94
N THR A 25 -4.22 -2.42 -9.27
CA THR A 25 -5.29 -2.15 -10.26
C THR A 25 -6.18 -0.98 -9.80
N LEU A 26 -6.50 -0.90 -8.51
CA LEU A 26 -7.22 0.23 -7.92
C LEU A 26 -6.40 1.52 -8.02
N CYS A 27 -5.13 1.50 -7.62
CA CYS A 27 -4.27 2.68 -7.59
C CYS A 27 -3.98 3.23 -8.99
N ASN A 28 -3.91 2.37 -10.01
CA ASN A 28 -3.71 2.78 -11.40
C ASN A 28 -4.89 3.55 -12.00
N ARG A 29 -6.09 3.49 -11.38
CA ARG A 29 -7.24 4.33 -11.79
C ARG A 29 -7.08 5.80 -11.44
N PHE A 30 -6.17 6.13 -10.52
CA PHE A 30 -5.92 7.50 -10.11
C PHE A 30 -4.72 8.06 -10.86
N SER A 31 -4.81 9.31 -11.32
CA SER A 31 -3.67 10.02 -11.92
C SER A 31 -2.61 10.44 -10.89
N SER A 32 -3.02 10.56 -9.62
CA SER A 32 -2.13 10.94 -8.51
C SER A 32 -1.04 9.89 -8.24
N ALA A 33 0.09 10.34 -7.69
CA ALA A 33 1.07 9.41 -7.13
C ALA A 33 0.52 8.82 -5.83
N ILE A 34 0.59 7.50 -5.69
CA ILE A 34 0.11 6.76 -4.51
C ILE A 34 1.28 5.95 -3.94
N GLU A 35 1.70 6.21 -2.70
CA GLU A 35 2.71 5.38 -2.03
C GLU A 35 2.08 4.45 -0.99
N TRP A 36 2.61 3.23 -0.97
CA TRP A 36 2.35 2.23 0.05
C TRP A 36 3.51 2.17 1.02
N ARG A 37 3.28 2.34 2.32
CA ARG A 37 4.34 2.22 3.31
C ARG A 37 3.94 1.29 4.44
N ASN A 38 4.92 0.75 5.12
CA ASN A 38 4.76 -0.06 6.33
C ASN A 38 5.40 0.71 7.48
N LEU A 39 4.58 1.30 8.36
CA LEU A 39 5.04 2.19 9.44
C LEU A 39 6.00 1.53 10.42
N ARG A 40 5.92 0.21 10.61
CA ARG A 40 6.77 -0.50 11.57
C ARG A 40 8.20 -0.71 11.08
N ARG A 41 8.40 -0.84 9.77
CA ARG A 41 9.72 -1.13 9.17
C ARG A 41 10.26 0.03 8.33
N GLY A 42 9.46 1.06 8.09
CA GLY A 42 9.81 2.14 7.15
C GLY A 42 9.91 1.67 5.70
N THR A 43 9.56 0.42 5.40
CA THR A 43 9.63 -0.16 4.06
C THR A 43 8.38 0.18 3.27
N GLY A 44 8.51 0.42 1.97
CA GLY A 44 7.39 0.82 1.14
C GLY A 44 7.80 1.03 -0.31
N GLY A 45 6.84 1.43 -1.13
CA GLY A 45 7.07 1.77 -2.53
C GLY A 45 5.80 2.23 -3.23
N ASN A 46 5.84 2.32 -4.55
CA ASN A 46 4.71 2.79 -5.35
C ASN A 46 3.52 1.81 -5.25
N ALA A 47 2.37 2.30 -4.79
CA ALA A 47 1.15 1.48 -4.68
C ALA A 47 0.55 1.10 -6.04
N LYS A 48 1.04 1.71 -7.14
CA LYS A 48 0.75 1.30 -8.52
C LYS A 48 1.65 0.17 -9.03
N SER A 49 2.47 -0.43 -8.16
CA SER A 49 3.28 -1.60 -8.45
C SER A 49 3.00 -2.70 -7.44
N ALA A 50 2.47 -3.83 -7.90
CA ALA A 50 2.21 -4.98 -7.03
C ALA A 50 3.51 -5.50 -6.39
N LEU A 51 4.63 -5.50 -7.13
CA LEU A 51 5.93 -5.90 -6.60
C LEU A 51 6.38 -5.01 -5.43
N ALA A 52 6.19 -3.69 -5.53
CA ALA A 52 6.53 -2.77 -4.45
C ALA A 52 5.66 -3.01 -3.20
N ILE A 53 4.38 -3.34 -3.39
CA ILE A 53 3.47 -3.68 -2.29
C ILE A 53 3.88 -4.99 -1.63
N ILE A 54 4.17 -6.04 -2.39
CA ILE A 54 4.63 -7.34 -1.85
C ILE A 54 5.95 -7.15 -1.10
N GLY A 55 6.89 -6.39 -1.67
CA GLY A 55 8.18 -6.06 -1.05
C GLY A 55 8.07 -5.26 0.26
N SER A 56 6.94 -4.60 0.53
CA SER A 56 6.70 -3.89 1.79
C SER A 56 6.53 -4.83 3.01
N ASN A 57 6.41 -6.14 2.77
CA ASN A 57 6.26 -7.20 3.77
C ASN A 57 5.16 -6.90 4.80
N THR A 58 3.98 -6.57 4.28
CA THR A 58 2.78 -6.28 5.06
C THR A 58 2.13 -7.59 5.54
N LEU A 59 2.05 -7.81 6.86
CA LEU A 59 1.48 -9.01 7.50
C LEU A 59 0.23 -8.70 8.33
N LYS A 60 -0.50 -9.73 8.76
CA LYS A 60 -1.73 -9.64 9.59
C LYS A 60 -1.54 -8.78 10.86
N GLY A 61 -2.57 -8.03 11.24
CA GLY A 61 -2.63 -7.24 12.47
C GLY A 61 -1.72 -6.01 12.44
N ARG A 62 -1.25 -5.61 11.25
CA ARG A 62 -0.32 -4.49 11.11
C ARG A 62 -1.05 -3.24 10.67
N ARG A 63 -0.86 -2.18 11.45
CA ARG A 63 -1.27 -0.80 11.15
C ARG A 63 -0.32 -0.22 10.11
N LEU A 64 -0.89 0.31 9.04
CA LEU A 64 -0.22 0.85 7.87
C LEU A 64 -0.75 2.26 7.62
N PRO A 65 0.03 3.17 7.02
CA PRO A 65 -0.48 4.35 6.38
C PRO A 65 -0.86 3.95 4.93
N ALA A 66 -2.15 3.87 4.69
CA ALA A 66 -2.68 3.85 3.34
C ALA A 66 -2.12 5.00 2.49
N ALA A 67 -1.82 4.59 1.25
CA ALA A 67 -1.97 5.35 0.03
C ALA A 67 -1.70 6.86 0.20
N TYR A 68 -0.42 7.23 0.24
CA TYR A 68 0.00 8.63 0.18
C TYR A 68 -0.43 9.22 -1.17
N GLN A 69 -1.47 10.05 -1.21
CA GLN A 69 -1.91 10.69 -2.45
C GLN A 69 -1.23 12.05 -2.64
N ARG A 70 -0.21 12.12 -3.51
CA ARG A 70 0.37 13.41 -3.93
C ARG A 70 -0.47 13.96 -5.08
N ARG A 71 -1.36 14.91 -4.79
CA ARG A 71 -1.95 15.75 -5.84
C ARG A 71 -0.86 16.66 -6.39
N ARG A 72 -0.61 16.59 -7.70
CA ARG A 72 -0.13 17.77 -8.43
C ARG A 72 -1.30 18.73 -8.58
#